data_AF-A0A529T922-F1
#
_entry.id   AF-A0A529T922-F1
#
_cell.length_a   1.000
_cell.length_b   1.000
_cell.length_c   1.000
_cell.angle_alpha   90.00
_cell.angle_beta   90.00
_cell.angle_gamma   90.00
#
_symmetry.space_group_name_H-M   'P 1'
#
loop_
_entity.id
_entity.type
_entity.pdbx_description
1 polymer ?
#
loop_
_entity_poly.entity_id
_entity_poly.type
_entity_poly.pdbx_seq_one_letter_code
_entity_poly.pdbx_strand_id
1 'polypeptide(L)'
;MKPGRLIAKAVLALAGFLAVFPLLWTALNALKNNVDIITRVPKVIFTPTLANISYILGRDSVLTGLYNSAVACGAAVLIGIVLGLPAAYAVARYPNRFAGDIQFFVLSLRFLPPVAVAIPLMVIWLQ
;
A
#
# COMPACT_ATOMS: atom_id res chain seq x y z
N MET A 1 -7.03 36.38 -9.01
CA MET A 1 -6.09 35.25 -9.18
C MET A 1 -5.90 35.00 -10.66
N LYS A 2 -4.67 34.79 -11.17
CA LYS A 2 -4.46 34.48 -12.61
C LYS A 2 -5.29 33.22 -12.98
N PRO A 3 -6.04 33.22 -14.09
CA PRO A 3 -6.96 32.13 -14.44
C PRO A 3 -6.26 30.76 -14.52
N GLY A 4 -5.00 30.72 -14.99
CA GLY A 4 -4.20 29.49 -15.02
C GLY A 4 -3.94 28.85 -13.64
N ARG A 5 -3.85 29.65 -12.57
CA ARG A 5 -3.68 29.12 -11.19
C ARG A 5 -4.97 28.55 -10.63
N LEU A 6 -6.13 29.06 -11.08
CA LEU A 6 -7.44 28.51 -10.68
C LEU A 6 -7.66 27.15 -11.35
N ILE A 7 -7.36 27.05 -12.65
CA ILE A 7 -7.44 25.79 -13.40
C ILE A 7 -6.53 24.73 -12.79
N ALA A 8 -5.26 25.07 -12.51
CA ALA A 8 -4.34 24.13 -11.88
C ALA A 8 -4.84 23.63 -10.52
N LYS A 9 -5.42 24.50 -9.69
CA LYS A 9 -6.04 24.10 -8.41
C LYS A 9 -7.23 23.18 -8.61
N ALA A 10 -8.11 23.47 -9.58
CA ALA A 10 -9.27 22.63 -9.88
C ALA A 10 -8.84 21.24 -10.36
N VAL A 11 -7.82 21.16 -11.23
CA VAL A 11 -7.26 19.89 -11.70
C VAL A 11 -6.64 19.09 -10.55
N LEU A 12 -5.86 19.73 -9.68
CA LEU A 12 -5.28 19.05 -8.51
C LEU A 12 -6.36 18.57 -7.54
N ALA A 13 -7.40 19.37 -7.30
CA ALA A 13 -8.52 18.97 -6.45
C ALA A 13 -9.29 17.78 -7.04
N LEU A 14 -9.54 17.78 -8.35
CA LEU A 14 -10.18 16.66 -9.04
C LEU A 14 -9.32 15.39 -9.00
N ALA A 15 -8.01 15.50 -9.28
CA ALA A 15 -7.10 14.37 -9.21
C ALA A 15 -7.02 13.78 -7.79
N GLY A 16 -6.94 14.65 -6.78
CA GLY A 16 -6.99 14.24 -5.37
C GLY A 16 -8.31 13.56 -5.02
N PHE A 17 -9.44 14.09 -5.47
CA PHE A 17 -10.75 13.47 -5.28
C PHE A 17 -10.81 12.08 -5.93
N LEU A 18 -10.39 11.94 -7.19
CA LEU A 18 -10.40 10.65 -7.89
C LEU A 18 -9.51 9.60 -7.22
N ALA A 19 -8.36 10.01 -6.64
CA ALA A 19 -7.48 9.12 -5.90
C ALA A 19 -8.09 8.65 -4.56
N VAL A 20 -8.78 9.55 -3.86
CA VAL A 20 -9.35 9.30 -2.53
C VAL A 20 -10.75 8.67 -2.60
N PHE A 21 -11.48 8.88 -3.69
CA PHE A 21 -12.86 8.42 -3.86
C PHE A 21 -13.06 6.92 -3.64
N PRO A 22 -12.23 6.00 -4.19
CA PRO A 22 -12.35 4.57 -3.90
C PRO A 22 -12.18 4.24 -2.42
N LEU A 23 -11.29 4.94 -1.71
CA LEU A 23 -11.08 4.74 -0.27
C LEU A 23 -12.26 5.27 0.56
N LEU A 24 -12.86 6.39 0.15
CA LEU A 24 -14.10 6.87 0.77
C LEU A 24 -15.24 5.88 0.55
N TRP A 25 -15.32 5.30 -0.65
CA TRP A 25 -16.34 4.31 -0.96
C TRP A 25 -16.21 3.05 -0.10
N THR A 26 -15.00 2.51 0.07
CA THR A 26 -14.76 1.36 0.95
C THR A 26 -15.05 1.68 2.41
N ALA A 27 -14.67 2.87 2.88
CA ALA A 27 -14.99 3.35 4.23
C ALA A 27 -16.50 3.47 4.47
N LEU A 28 -17.25 4.00 3.50
CA LEU A 28 -18.72 4.06 3.58
C LEU A 28 -19.35 2.66 3.63
N ASN A 29 -18.84 1.71 2.83
CA ASN A 29 -19.35 0.34 2.85
C ASN A 29 -19.05 -0.38 4.17
N ALA A 30 -17.95 -0.04 4.85
CA ALA A 30 -17.67 -0.58 6.18
C ALA A 30 -18.77 -0.25 7.21
N LEU A 31 -19.47 0.88 7.02
CA LEU A 31 -20.55 1.34 7.89
C LEU A 31 -21.95 0.90 7.44
N LYS A 32 -22.09 0.22 6.30
CA LYS A 32 -23.38 -0.26 5.77
C LYS A 32 -23.73 -1.64 6.32
N ASN A 33 -25.01 -2.01 6.33
CA ASN A 33 -25.38 -3.40 6.54
C ASN A 33 -24.92 -4.26 5.36
N ASN A 34 -24.54 -5.53 5.62
CA ASN A 34 -24.07 -6.45 4.57
C ASN A 34 -25.06 -6.58 3.40
N VAL A 35 -26.36 -6.54 3.69
CA VAL A 35 -27.42 -6.58 2.67
C VAL A 35 -27.39 -5.38 1.72
N ASP A 36 -26.95 -4.22 2.19
CA ASP A 36 -26.86 -2.98 1.39
C ASP A 36 -25.53 -2.87 0.61
N ILE A 37 -24.56 -3.73 0.91
CA ILE A 37 -23.27 -3.81 0.21
C ILE A 37 -23.41 -4.66 -1.06
N ILE A 38 -24.15 -5.77 -0.99
CA ILE A 38 -24.29 -6.74 -2.10
C ILE A 38 -25.43 -6.41 -3.09
N THR A 39 -26.15 -5.31 -2.88
CA THR A 39 -27.25 -4.90 -3.77
C THR A 39 -26.76 -4.39 -5.13
N ARG A 40 -27.49 -4.73 -6.19
CA ARG A 40 -27.19 -4.31 -7.58
C ARG A 40 -27.19 -2.78 -7.78
N VAL A 41 -28.02 -2.06 -7.02
CA VAL A 41 -28.07 -0.59 -7.04
C VAL A 41 -27.41 -0.09 -5.75
N PRO A 42 -26.28 0.65 -5.84
CA PRO A 42 -25.62 1.16 -4.65
C PRO A 42 -26.49 2.15 -3.87
N LYS A 43 -26.81 1.82 -2.62
CA LYS A 43 -27.47 2.76 -1.71
C LYS A 43 -26.46 3.76 -1.15
N VAL A 44 -26.67 5.03 -1.44
CA VAL A 44 -25.85 6.14 -0.91
C VAL A 44 -26.41 6.64 0.44
N ILE A 45 -27.73 6.53 0.63
CA ILE A 45 -28.41 6.81 1.91
C ILE A 45 -28.66 5.47 2.61
N PHE A 46 -28.13 5.33 3.82
CA PHE A 46 -28.21 4.11 4.63
C PHE A 46 -28.19 4.48 6.11
N THR A 47 -28.56 3.54 6.97
CA THR A 47 -28.40 3.67 8.42
C THR A 47 -26.98 3.27 8.81
N PRO A 48 -26.14 4.19 9.33
CA PRO A 48 -24.77 3.85 9.71
C PRO A 48 -24.73 2.84 10.86
N THR A 49 -23.91 1.81 10.74
CA THR A 49 -23.73 0.77 11.75
C THR A 49 -22.25 0.50 11.99
N LEU A 50 -21.90 0.14 13.22
CA LEU A 50 -20.55 -0.32 13.58
C LEU A 50 -20.44 -1.84 13.63
N ALA A 51 -21.49 -2.58 13.25
CA ALA A 51 -21.57 -4.03 13.40
C ALA A 51 -20.46 -4.76 12.64
N ASN A 52 -20.12 -4.32 11.42
CA ASN A 52 -19.04 -4.94 10.64
C ASN A 52 -17.67 -4.71 11.29
N ILE A 53 -17.45 -3.52 11.86
CA ILE A 53 -16.19 -3.18 12.52
C ILE A 53 -16.03 -4.01 13.79
N SER A 54 -17.06 -4.07 14.65
CA SER A 54 -17.03 -4.92 15.85
C SER A 54 -16.89 -6.40 15.50
N TYR A 55 -17.52 -6.86 14.41
CA TYR A 55 -17.41 -8.23 13.95
C TYR A 55 -16.00 -8.60 13.53
N ILE A 56 -15.32 -7.72 12.77
CA ILE A 56 -13.96 -7.95 12.29
C ILE A 56 -12.96 -7.86 13.45
N LEU A 57 -13.12 -6.89 14.34
CA LEU A 57 -12.25 -6.72 15.51
C LEU A 57 -12.45 -7.84 16.54
N GLY A 58 -13.63 -8.47 16.62
CA GLY A 58 -13.90 -9.61 17.48
C GLY A 58 -13.36 -10.95 16.94
N ARG A 59 -12.75 -10.99 15.75
CA ARG A 59 -12.16 -12.20 15.18
C ARG A 59 -10.66 -12.26 15.47
N ASP A 60 -10.26 -13.24 16.28
CA ASP A 60 -8.85 -13.47 16.62
C ASP A 60 -7.94 -13.67 15.40
N SER A 61 -8.45 -14.35 14.35
CA SER A 61 -7.69 -14.55 13.11
C SER A 61 -7.36 -13.24 12.41
N VAL A 62 -8.24 -12.24 12.49
CA VAL A 62 -7.99 -10.91 11.91
C VAL A 62 -7.00 -10.15 12.76
N LEU A 63 -7.17 -10.12 14.08
CA LEU A 63 -6.24 -9.44 14.98
C LEU A 63 -4.83 -10.01 14.87
N THR A 64 -4.71 -11.33 14.83
CA THR A 64 -3.44 -12.03 14.63
C THR A 64 -2.85 -11.69 13.26
N GLY A 65 -3.66 -11.65 12.20
CA GLY A 65 -3.22 -11.24 10.87
C GLY A 65 -2.71 -9.80 10.82
N LEU A 66 -3.38 -8.86 11.52
CA LEU A 66 -2.95 -7.46 11.64
C LEU A 66 -1.64 -7.35 12.39
N TYR A 67 -1.48 -8.06 13.51
CA TYR A 67 -0.25 -8.09 14.28
C TYR A 67 0.92 -8.65 13.46
N ASN A 68 0.73 -9.80 12.82
CA ASN A 68 1.75 -10.42 11.97
C ASN A 68 2.16 -9.51 10.83
N SER A 69 1.20 -8.81 10.21
CA SER A 69 1.47 -7.85 9.13
C SER A 69 2.22 -6.62 9.63
N ALA A 70 1.85 -6.08 10.79
CA ALA A 70 2.54 -4.95 11.41
C ALA A 70 4.00 -5.29 11.74
N VAL A 71 4.24 -6.48 12.33
CA VAL A 71 5.57 -6.97 12.65
C VAL A 71 6.38 -7.23 11.38
N ALA A 72 5.81 -7.93 10.40
CA ALA A 72 6.50 -8.25 9.15
C ALA A 72 6.88 -7.00 8.35
N CYS A 73 5.94 -6.08 8.13
CA CYS A 73 6.19 -4.83 7.43
C CYS A 73 7.18 -3.95 8.21
N GLY A 74 7.01 -3.83 9.53
CA GLY A 74 7.90 -3.04 10.39
C GLY A 74 9.33 -3.57 10.36
N ALA A 75 9.52 -4.88 10.54
CA ALA A 75 10.83 -5.51 10.48
C ALA A 75 11.47 -5.35 9.08
N ALA A 76 10.71 -5.55 8.00
CA ALA A 76 11.21 -5.39 6.64
C ALA A 76 11.69 -3.95 6.37
N VAL A 77 10.93 -2.94 6.79
CA VAL A 77 11.30 -1.53 6.65
C VAL A 77 12.54 -1.21 7.48
N LEU A 78 12.60 -1.67 8.74
CA LEU A 78 13.75 -1.43 9.61
C LEU A 78 15.03 -2.05 9.05
N ILE A 79 14.99 -3.33 8.65
CA ILE A 79 16.14 -4.01 8.02
C ILE A 79 16.53 -3.27 6.73
N GLY A 80 15.56 -2.89 5.92
CA GLY A 80 15.77 -2.15 4.67
C GLY A 80 16.47 -0.80 4.89
N ILE A 81 16.11 -0.06 5.95
CA ILE A 81 16.76 1.21 6.30
C ILE A 81 18.17 0.97 6.82
N VAL A 82 18.32 0.04 7.78
CA VAL A 82 19.60 -0.25 8.44
C VAL A 82 20.67 -0.70 7.43
N LEU A 83 20.28 -1.49 6.43
CA LEU A 83 21.21 -1.98 5.40
C LEU A 83 21.26 -1.06 4.18
N GLY A 84 20.11 -0.56 3.72
CA GLY A 84 19.99 0.18 2.48
C GLY A 84 20.50 1.63 2.57
N LEU A 85 20.30 2.31 3.70
CA LEU A 85 20.75 3.69 3.88
C LEU A 85 22.28 3.85 3.83
N PRO A 86 23.09 3.05 4.57
CA PRO A 86 24.55 3.15 4.46
C PRO A 86 25.05 2.70 3.09
N ALA A 87 24.44 1.67 2.48
CA ALA A 87 24.80 1.24 1.12
C ALA A 87 24.55 2.34 0.08
N ALA A 88 23.39 3.00 0.15
CA ALA A 88 23.06 4.13 -0.71
C ALA A 88 23.99 5.33 -0.49
N TYR A 89 24.34 5.64 0.76
CA TYR A 89 25.30 6.71 1.07
C TYR A 89 26.68 6.41 0.48
N ALA A 90 27.16 5.18 0.61
CA ALA A 90 28.45 4.77 0.08
C ALA A 90 28.51 4.96 -1.45
N VAL A 91 27.47 4.52 -2.15
CA VAL A 91 27.35 4.63 -3.62
C VAL A 91 27.19 6.09 -4.07
N ALA A 92 26.48 6.92 -3.32
CA ALA A 92 26.21 8.31 -3.70
C ALA A 92 27.38 9.25 -3.42
N ARG A 93 28.18 8.99 -2.36
CA ARG A 93 29.22 9.93 -1.92
C ARG A 93 30.63 9.51 -2.31
N TYR A 94 30.93 8.22 -2.34
CA TYR A 94 32.27 7.75 -2.70
C TYR A 94 32.32 7.38 -4.18
N PRO A 95 33.24 7.99 -4.96
CA PRO A 95 33.42 7.64 -6.36
C PRO A 95 33.97 6.21 -6.44
N ASN A 96 33.10 5.27 -6.81
CA ASN A 96 33.46 3.87 -7.03
C ASN A 96 33.27 3.52 -8.51
N ARG A 97 34.21 2.75 -9.08
CA ARG A 97 34.15 2.33 -10.49
C ARG A 97 32.89 1.50 -10.83
N PHE A 98 32.32 0.82 -9.84
CA PHE A 98 31.14 -0.03 -9.95
C PHE A 98 29.83 0.68 -9.58
N ALA A 99 29.86 1.98 -9.24
CA ALA A 99 28.67 2.68 -8.77
C ALA A 99 27.51 2.65 -9.79
N GLY A 100 27.82 2.77 -11.08
CA GLY A 100 26.84 2.67 -12.16
C GLY A 100 26.20 1.29 -12.26
N ASP A 101 27.01 0.22 -12.23
CA ASP A 101 26.51 -1.16 -12.29
C ASP A 101 25.65 -1.51 -11.08
N ILE A 102 26.04 -1.07 -9.87
CA ILE A 102 25.26 -1.28 -8.65
C ILE A 102 23.91 -0.59 -8.73
N GLN A 103 23.87 0.67 -9.19
CA GLN A 103 22.61 1.40 -9.35
C GLN A 103 21.71 0.74 -10.39
N PHE A 104 22.28 0.30 -11.52
CA PHE A 104 21.54 -0.41 -12.56
C PHE A 104 20.99 -1.75 -12.04
N PHE A 105 21.78 -2.50 -11.28
CA PHE A 105 21.36 -3.75 -10.67
C PHE A 105 20.22 -3.55 -9.65
N VAL A 106 20.31 -2.56 -8.76
CA VAL A 106 19.23 -2.27 -7.80
C VAL A 106 17.96 -1.83 -8.53
N LEU A 107 18.09 -1.08 -9.63
CA LEU A 107 16.96 -0.68 -10.44
C LEU A 107 16.32 -1.86 -11.17
N SER A 108 17.10 -2.81 -11.69
CA SER A 108 16.57 -4.00 -12.37
C SER A 108 15.76 -4.88 -11.42
N LEU A 109 16.18 -5.00 -10.15
CA LEU A 109 15.42 -5.71 -9.11
C LEU A 109 14.03 -5.09 -8.85
N ARG A 110 13.82 -3.80 -9.15
CA ARG A 110 12.51 -3.13 -9.00
C ARG A 110 11.53 -3.44 -10.13
N PHE A 111 12.03 -3.84 -11.30
CA PHE A 111 11.21 -4.28 -12.43
C PHE A 111 10.93 -5.79 -12.40
N LEU A 112 11.59 -6.51 -11.50
CA LEU A 112 11.49 -7.95 -11.39
C LEU A 112 10.06 -8.33 -10.98
N PRO A 113 9.36 -9.21 -11.74
CA PRO A 113 8.00 -9.60 -11.41
C PRO A 113 7.97 -10.27 -10.03
N PRO A 114 7.11 -9.84 -9.09
CA PRO A 114 7.04 -10.44 -7.76
C PRO A 114 6.84 -11.96 -7.77
N VAL A 115 6.09 -12.47 -8.76
CA VAL A 115 5.87 -13.90 -9.00
C VAL A 115 7.17 -14.68 -9.25
N ALA A 116 8.13 -14.09 -9.95
CA ALA A 116 9.40 -14.75 -10.27
C ALA A 116 10.24 -15.02 -9.01
N VAL A 117 10.07 -14.20 -7.97
CA VAL A 117 10.70 -14.39 -6.66
C VAL A 117 9.87 -15.32 -5.77
N ALA A 118 8.53 -15.23 -5.85
CA ALA A 118 7.63 -15.98 -4.99
C ALA A 118 7.71 -17.50 -5.20
N ILE A 119 7.76 -17.99 -6.45
CA ILE A 119 7.74 -19.43 -6.75
C ILE A 119 8.93 -20.17 -6.11
N PRO A 120 10.20 -19.75 -6.31
CA PRO A 120 11.34 -20.41 -5.67
C PRO A 120 11.26 -20.39 -4.14
N LEU A 121 10.80 -19.29 -3.55
CA LEU A 121 10.65 -19.20 -2.09
C LEU A 121 9.59 -20.18 -1.57
N MET A 122 8.47 -20.33 -2.29
CA MET A 122 7.47 -21.35 -1.92
C MET A 122 8.07 -22.76 -1.99
N VAL A 123 8.90 -23.08 -2.98
CA VAL A 123 9.56 -24.39 -3.04
C VAL A 123 10.56 -24.57 -1.89
N ILE A 124 11.26 -23.54 -1.44
CA ILE A 124 12.23 -23.71 -0.34
C ILE A 124 11.54 -23.86 1.02
N TRP A 125 10.46 -23.10 1.25
CA TRP A 125 9.86 -22.95 2.58
C TRP A 125 8.51 -23.65 2.76
N LEU A 126 7.86 -24.05 1.67
CA LEU A 126 6.48 -24.57 1.66
C LEU A 126 6.36 -26.01 1.10
N GLN A 127 7.48 -26.64 0.74
CA GLN A 127 7.55 -28.11 0.57
C GLN A 127 7.40 -28.78 1.94
#